data_AF-A0ABD2TPH8-F1
#
_entry.id   AF-A0ABD2TPH8-F1
#
_cell.length_a   1.000
_cell.length_b   1.000
_cell.length_c   1.000
_cell.angle_alpha   90.00
_cell.angle_beta   90.00
_cell.angle_gamma   90.00
#
_symmetry.space_group_name_H-M   'P 1'
#
loop_
_entity.id
_entity.type
_entity.pdbx_description
1 polymer ?
#
loop_
_entity_poly.entity_id
_entity_poly.type
_entity_poly.pdbx_seq_one_letter_code
_entity_poly.pdbx_strand_id
1 'polypeptide(L)'
;MEIEDGCTLYKSKEKIFHTFSDFMLRITKFDELVEVGSRLLVGFQQGLEYLRRQPIEKNSELVERIIRDNESKRLSSYIEAGCLNAHDSVHNMSKCKCFVNLESIYIKEQLM
;
A
#
# COMPACT_ATOMS: atom_id res chain seq x y z
N MET A 1 -25.26 -7.51 -56.23
CA MET A 1 -23.90 -7.65 -55.67
C MET A 1 -23.49 -6.25 -55.31
N GLU A 2 -23.74 -5.85 -54.06
CA GLU A 2 -23.37 -4.52 -53.60
C GLU A 2 -21.85 -4.46 -53.51
N ILE A 3 -21.24 -3.61 -54.34
CA ILE A 3 -19.82 -3.31 -54.26
C ILE A 3 -19.69 -2.44 -53.02
N GLU A 4 -19.36 -3.07 -51.90
CA GLU A 4 -19.02 -2.37 -50.67
C GLU A 4 -17.85 -1.43 -51.01
N ASP A 5 -18.13 -0.13 -51.04
CA ASP A 5 -17.17 0.90 -51.47
C ASP A 5 -15.90 0.77 -50.62
N GLY A 6 -14.76 0.52 -51.28
CA GLY A 6 -13.47 0.29 -50.63
C GLY A 6 -13.06 1.44 -49.72
N CYS A 7 -13.58 2.65 -49.95
CA CYS A 7 -13.40 3.82 -49.10
C CYS A 7 -14.11 3.66 -47.74
N THR A 8 -15.34 3.15 -47.72
CA THR A 8 -16.10 2.86 -46.49
C THR A 8 -15.48 1.72 -45.68
N LEU A 9 -14.97 0.68 -46.34
CA LEU A 9 -14.28 -0.42 -45.67
C LEU A 9 -12.95 0.04 -45.03
N TYR A 10 -12.18 0.86 -45.75
CA TYR A 10 -10.92 1.43 -45.25
C TYR A 10 -11.14 2.31 -44.02
N LYS A 11 -12.10 3.26 -44.08
CA LYS A 11 -12.47 4.11 -42.93
C LYS A 11 -12.94 3.30 -41.72
N SER A 12 -13.65 2.20 -41.95
CA SER A 12 -14.11 1.33 -40.87
C SER A 12 -12.97 0.59 -40.20
N LYS A 13 -12.00 0.07 -40.98
CA LYS A 13 -10.78 -0.55 -40.46
C LYS A 13 -9.91 0.43 -39.67
N GLU A 14 -9.79 1.66 -40.15
CA GLU A 14 -9.04 2.72 -39.47
C GLU A 14 -9.67 3.09 -38.12
N LYS A 15 -11.00 3.20 -38.05
CA LYS A 15 -11.71 3.40 -36.77
C LYS A 15 -11.51 2.24 -35.80
N ILE A 16 -11.56 1.01 -36.27
CA ILE A 16 -11.32 -0.18 -35.44
C ILE A 16 -9.89 -0.15 -34.91
N PHE A 17 -8.91 0.14 -35.77
CA PHE A 17 -7.51 0.23 -35.38
C PHE A 17 -7.26 1.33 -34.34
N HIS A 18 -7.83 2.51 -34.52
CA HIS A 18 -7.73 3.60 -33.54
C HIS A 18 -8.37 3.23 -32.20
N THR A 19 -9.58 2.66 -32.23
CA THR A 19 -10.28 2.23 -31.01
C THR A 19 -9.47 1.19 -30.24
N PHE A 20 -8.90 0.21 -30.96
CA PHE A 20 -8.06 -0.82 -30.38
C PHE A 20 -6.77 -0.22 -29.82
N SER A 21 -6.13 0.70 -30.53
CA SER A 21 -4.89 1.36 -30.08
C SER A 21 -5.12 2.19 -28.81
N ASP A 22 -6.20 2.96 -28.76
CA ASP A 22 -6.59 3.73 -27.57
C ASP A 22 -6.89 2.81 -26.37
N PHE A 23 -7.54 1.68 -26.62
CA PHE A 23 -7.79 0.68 -25.59
C PHE A 23 -6.47 0.11 -25.06
N MET A 24 -5.56 -0.33 -25.94
CA MET A 24 -4.25 -0.85 -25.55
C MET A 24 -3.43 0.18 -24.76
N LEU A 25 -3.47 1.45 -25.16
CA LEU A 25 -2.80 2.53 -24.45
C LEU A 25 -3.34 2.68 -23.01
N ARG A 26 -4.65 2.56 -22.82
CA ARG A 26 -5.26 2.60 -21.47
C ARG A 26 -4.87 1.39 -20.63
N ILE A 27 -4.78 0.20 -21.24
CA ILE A 27 -4.30 -1.01 -20.55
C ILE A 27 -2.86 -0.80 -20.08
N THR A 28 -1.97 -0.27 -20.93
CA THR A 28 -0.58 0.01 -20.55
C THR A 28 -0.49 0.99 -19.38
N LYS A 29 -1.26 2.09 -19.40
CA LYS A 29 -1.32 3.04 -18.27
C LYS A 29 -1.82 2.37 -16.98
N PHE A 30 -2.79 1.46 -17.10
CA PHE A 30 -3.29 0.72 -15.95
C PHE A 30 -2.24 -0.23 -15.38
N ASP A 31 -1.49 -0.94 -16.22
CA ASP A 31 -0.41 -1.83 -15.78
C ASP A 31 0.69 -1.07 -15.02
N GLU A 32 1.05 0.13 -15.50
CA GLU A 32 1.98 1.03 -14.78
C GLU A 32 1.46 1.41 -13.39
N LEU A 33 0.16 1.72 -13.29
CA LEU A 33 -0.49 2.04 -12.01
C LEU A 33 -0.52 0.84 -11.06
N VAL A 34 -0.75 -0.36 -11.57
CA VAL A 34 -0.73 -1.60 -10.76
C VAL A 34 0.64 -1.81 -10.15
N GLU A 35 1.72 -1.59 -10.90
CA GLU A 35 3.09 -1.72 -10.39
C GLU A 35 3.37 -0.71 -9.26
N VAL A 36 3.02 0.56 -9.49
CA VAL A 36 3.19 1.64 -8.50
C VAL A 36 2.36 1.36 -7.25
N GLY A 37 1.10 0.98 -7.42
CA GLY A 37 0.19 0.62 -6.33
C GLY A 37 0.70 -0.59 -5.53
N SER A 38 1.20 -1.61 -6.21
CA SER A 38 1.78 -2.80 -5.56
C SER A 38 3.00 -2.42 -4.71
N ARG A 39 3.92 -1.61 -5.25
CA ARG A 39 5.09 -1.12 -4.51
C ARG A 39 4.70 -0.28 -3.29
N LEU A 40 3.68 0.56 -3.43
CA LEU A 40 3.14 1.37 -2.33
C LEU A 40 2.58 0.47 -1.21
N LEU A 41 1.76 -0.52 -1.56
CA LEU A 41 1.15 -1.44 -0.59
C LEU A 41 2.20 -2.29 0.14
N VAL A 42 3.21 -2.79 -0.58
CA VAL A 42 4.33 -3.50 0.04
C VAL A 42 5.10 -2.61 1.00
N GLY A 43 5.41 -1.37 0.59
CA GLY A 43 6.08 -0.39 1.46
C GLY A 43 5.24 -0.02 2.68
N PHE A 44 3.91 0.03 2.54
CA PHE A 44 2.99 0.29 3.64
C PHE A 44 2.98 -0.87 4.62
N GLN A 45 2.90 -2.11 4.14
CA GLN A 45 2.96 -3.30 4.97
C GLN A 45 4.28 -3.37 5.75
N GLN A 46 5.41 -3.12 5.10
CA GLN A 46 6.72 -3.03 5.77
C GLN A 46 6.74 -1.91 6.82
N GLY A 47 6.14 -0.76 6.50
CA GLY A 47 5.94 0.35 7.43
C GLY A 47 5.18 -0.07 8.70
N LEU A 48 4.08 -0.82 8.53
CA LEU A 48 3.30 -1.35 9.64
C LEU A 48 4.09 -2.34 10.51
N GLU A 49 5.00 -3.12 9.92
CA GLU A 49 5.87 -4.00 10.70
C GLU A 49 6.80 -3.22 11.65
N TYR A 50 7.26 -2.03 11.27
CA TYR A 50 8.02 -1.16 12.19
C TYR A 50 7.18 -0.60 13.34
N LEU A 51 5.87 -0.38 13.10
CA LEU A 51 4.94 0.04 14.15
C LEU A 51 4.58 -1.14 15.08
N ARG A 52 4.61 -2.36 14.55
CA ARG A 52 4.31 -3.59 15.28
C ARG A 52 5.52 -4.02 16.11
N ARG A 53 5.48 -3.77 17.42
CA ARG A 53 6.47 -4.33 18.36
C ARG A 53 6.29 -5.85 18.46
N GLN A 54 7.39 -6.59 18.63
CA GLN A 54 7.32 -8.01 18.95
C GLN A 54 6.62 -8.21 20.31
N PRO A 55 5.77 -9.26 20.45
CA PRO A 55 5.16 -9.59 21.72
C PRO A 55 6.23 -9.77 22.80
N ILE A 56 5.91 -9.41 24.06
CA ILE A 56 6.79 -9.81 25.17
C ILE A 56 6.87 -11.34 25.16
N GLU A 57 8.07 -11.86 24.93
CA GLU A 57 8.36 -13.26 25.13
C GLU A 57 8.13 -13.61 26.61
N LYS A 58 7.01 -14.28 26.90
CA LYS A 58 6.67 -14.78 28.24
C LYS A 58 7.45 -16.04 28.62
N ASN A 59 8.54 -16.32 27.90
CA ASN A 59 9.33 -17.54 28.02
C ASN A 59 10.15 -17.56 29.33
N SER A 60 10.25 -16.41 30.01
CA SER A 60 10.99 -16.24 31.25
C SER A 60 10.05 -16.30 32.46
N GLU A 61 10.26 -17.27 33.35
CA GLU A 61 9.55 -17.37 34.63
C GLU A 61 9.68 -16.11 35.50
N LEU A 62 10.78 -15.36 35.36
CA LEU A 62 10.99 -14.12 36.09
C LEU A 62 10.05 -13.02 35.58
N VAL A 63 9.92 -12.89 34.26
CA VAL A 63 9.01 -11.92 33.62
C VAL A 63 7.56 -12.23 33.98
N GLU A 64 7.20 -13.51 33.96
CA GLU A 64 5.86 -13.95 34.36
C GLU A 64 5.57 -13.67 35.84
N ARG A 65 6.54 -13.94 36.73
CA ARG A 65 6.46 -13.55 38.16
C ARG A 65 6.20 -12.06 38.32
N ILE A 66 7.03 -11.22 37.68
CA ILE A 66 6.91 -9.77 37.81
C ILE A 66 5.55 -9.26 37.32
N ILE A 67 5.06 -9.75 36.17
CA ILE A 67 3.76 -9.34 35.63
C ILE A 67 2.62 -9.72 36.58
N ARG A 68 2.64 -10.96 37.09
CA ARG A 68 1.62 -11.46 38.01
C ARG A 68 1.64 -10.73 39.35
N ASP A 69 2.82 -10.53 39.92
CA ASP A 69 2.97 -9.91 41.24
C ASP A 69 2.65 -8.40 41.21
N ASN A 70 2.63 -7.79 40.02
CA ASN A 70 2.28 -6.37 39.79
C ASN A 70 1.01 -6.19 38.95
N GLU A 71 0.15 -7.20 38.90
CA GLU A 71 -1.04 -7.19 38.06
C GLU A 71 -1.92 -5.98 38.37
N SER A 72 -2.16 -5.16 37.36
CA SER A 72 -3.04 -4.00 37.45
C SER A 72 -3.70 -3.77 36.10
N LYS A 73 -4.89 -3.15 36.11
CA LYS A 73 -5.60 -2.81 34.88
C LYS A 73 -4.73 -2.01 33.90
N ARG A 74 -3.91 -1.09 34.44
CA ARG A 74 -2.96 -0.29 33.66
C ARG A 74 -1.86 -1.14 33.02
N LEU A 75 -1.27 -2.06 33.80
CA LEU A 75 -0.22 -2.95 33.29
C LEU A 75 -0.78 -3.91 32.23
N SER A 76 -1.95 -4.51 32.47
CA SER A 76 -2.61 -5.39 31.52
C SER A 76 -2.92 -4.66 30.20
N SER A 77 -3.53 -3.47 30.26
CA SER A 77 -3.80 -2.68 29.05
C SER A 77 -2.52 -2.24 28.32
N TYR A 78 -1.44 -1.95 29.06
CA TYR A 78 -0.14 -1.65 28.45
C TYR A 78 0.47 -2.86 27.73
N ILE A 79 0.36 -4.06 28.31
CA ILE A 79 0.82 -5.31 27.69
C ILE A 79 -0.04 -5.69 26.49
N GLU A 80 -1.38 -5.58 26.60
CA GLU A 80 -2.32 -5.80 25.49
C GLU A 80 -2.07 -4.84 24.32
N ALA A 81 -1.72 -3.58 24.62
CA ALA A 81 -1.31 -2.60 23.63
C ALA A 81 0.09 -2.85 23.04
N GLY A 82 0.75 -3.97 23.36
CA GLY A 82 2.06 -4.33 22.83
C GLY A 82 3.23 -3.56 23.46
N CYS A 83 3.03 -3.04 24.68
CA CYS A 83 4.02 -2.25 25.41
C CYS A 83 4.56 -1.06 24.62
N LEU A 84 3.67 -0.38 23.90
CA LEU A 84 3.98 0.84 23.17
C LEU A 84 4.04 2.02 24.13
N ASN A 85 5.18 2.70 24.19
CA ASN A 85 5.26 4.01 24.83
C ASN A 85 5.06 5.13 23.77
N ALA A 86 4.66 6.33 24.20
CA ALA A 86 4.40 7.45 23.30
C ALA A 86 5.65 7.95 22.54
N HIS A 87 6.85 7.60 23.00
CA HIS A 87 8.10 7.93 22.33
C HIS A 87 8.41 6.91 21.20
N ASP A 88 8.09 5.64 21.41
CA ASP A 88 8.23 4.54 20.46
C ASP A 88 7.30 4.79 19.26
N SER A 89 6.09 5.31 19.48
CA SER A 89 5.19 5.68 18.39
C SER A 89 5.77 6.81 17.53
N VAL A 90 6.29 7.88 18.13
CA VAL A 90 6.91 9.00 17.40
C VAL A 90 8.15 8.54 16.63
N HIS A 91 9.02 7.76 17.27
CA HIS A 91 10.22 7.24 16.64
C HIS A 91 9.90 6.25 15.50
N ASN A 92 8.97 5.31 15.70
CA ASN A 92 8.58 4.36 14.67
C ASN A 92 7.83 5.05 13.51
N MET A 93 7.01 6.07 13.81
CA MET A 93 6.36 6.90 12.79
C MET A 93 7.40 7.62 11.92
N SER A 94 8.47 8.16 12.51
CA SER A 94 9.56 8.79 11.74
C SER A 94 10.33 7.81 10.83
N LYS A 95 10.32 6.51 11.14
CA LYS A 95 10.89 5.45 10.28
C LYS A 95 9.93 4.97 9.20
N CYS A 96 8.63 5.23 9.37
CA CYS A 96 7.58 4.84 8.45
C CYS A 96 7.57 5.79 7.24
N LYS A 97 8.51 5.58 6.30
CA LYS A 97 8.68 6.37 5.06
C LYS A 97 7.47 6.33 4.11
N CYS A 98 6.46 5.51 4.38
CA CYS A 98 5.36 5.27 3.46
C CYS A 98 4.41 6.47 3.30
N PHE A 99 4.26 7.31 4.34
CA PHE A 99 3.37 8.47 4.27
C PHE A 99 3.89 9.60 3.38
N VAL A 100 5.22 9.75 3.26
CA VAL A 100 5.85 10.84 2.47
C VAL A 100 5.76 10.57 0.96
N ASN A 101 5.66 9.31 0.54
CA ASN A 101 5.55 8.94 -0.87
C ASN A 101 4.13 9.08 -1.45
N LEU A 102 3.08 9.14 -0.63
CA LEU A 102 1.71 9.29 -1.10
C LEU A 102 1.45 10.66 -1.76
N GLU A 103 1.93 11.75 -1.14
CA GLU A 103 1.88 13.09 -1.75
C GLU A 103 2.68 13.15 -3.05
N SER A 104 3.83 12.47 -3.09
CA SER A 104 4.71 12.46 -4.26
C SER A 104 4.10 11.73 -5.47
N ILE A 105 3.31 10.68 -5.23
CA ILE A 105 2.59 9.93 -6.28
C ILE A 105 1.40 10.75 -6.78
N TYR A 106 0.61 11.34 -5.88
CA TYR A 106 -0.56 12.15 -6.24
C TYR A 106 -0.20 13.40 -7.05
N ILE A 107 0.93 14.05 -6.72
CA ILE A 107 1.39 15.25 -7.44
C ILE A 107 1.90 14.91 -8.84
N LYS A 108 2.50 13.72 -9.06
CA LYS A 108 2.94 13.31 -10.41
C LYS A 108 1.78 13.00 -11.36
N GLU A 109 0.67 12.45 -10.85
CA GLU A 109 -0.51 12.16 -11.67
C GLU A 109 -1.34 13.40 -12.03
N GLN A 110 -1.28 14.48 -11.24
CA GLN A 110 -1.99 15.74 -11.56
C GLN A 110 -1.24 16.66 -12.52
N LEU A 111 0.03 16.35 -12.84
CA LEU A 111 0.90 17.16 -13.69
C LEU A 111 1.21 16.51 -15.05
N MET A 112 0.58 15.37 -15.37
CA MET A 112 0.66 14.68 -16.67
C MET A 112 -0.73 14.61 -17.32
#